data_AF-E2BT47-F1
#
_entry.id   AF-E2BT47-F1
#
_cell.length_a   1.000
_cell.length_b   1.000
_cell.length_c   1.000
_cell.angle_alpha   90.00
_cell.angle_beta   90.00
_cell.angle_gamma   90.00
#
_symmetry.space_group_name_H-M   'P 1'
#
loop_
_entity.id
_entity.type
_entity.pdbx_description
1 polymer ?
#
loop_
_entity_poly.entity_id
_entity_poly.type
_entity_poly.pdbx_seq_one_letter_code
_entity_poly.pdbx_strand_id
1 'polypeptide(L)'
;MAIEYLIWELPLLLERIRRLERRLERRQLRDAQDPFALPREEFINCFRLTPEVAMYVIDVIRAHLWSERTTGLQPEILIAIQFYTQGSFQRSVGNIFQFNVSQPTTSRCIHAVTDAINLRLLRRWIKFPMTEV
;
A
#
# COMPACT_ATOMS: atom_id res chain seq x y z
N MET A 1 39.90 -25.01 -6.83
CA MET A 1 39.46 -24.04 -7.86
C MET A 1 37.95 -24.05 -8.09
N ALA A 2 37.34 -24.96 -8.87
CA ALA A 2 35.90 -24.89 -9.17
C ALA A 2 34.97 -25.35 -8.02
N ILE A 3 35.34 -26.40 -7.28
CA ILE A 3 34.56 -26.90 -6.14
C ILE A 3 34.53 -25.89 -4.99
N GLU A 4 35.66 -25.23 -4.71
CA GLU A 4 35.75 -24.18 -3.68
C GLU A 4 34.90 -22.97 -4.02
N TYR A 5 34.86 -22.57 -5.30
CA TYR A 5 33.96 -21.51 -5.77
C TYR A 5 32.48 -21.86 -5.54
N LEU A 6 32.08 -23.10 -5.86
CA LEU A 6 30.72 -23.59 -5.64
C LEU A 6 30.34 -23.62 -4.15
N ILE A 7 31.28 -23.97 -3.27
CA ILE A 7 31.07 -23.95 -1.81
C ILE A 7 30.81 -22.51 -1.32
N TRP A 8 31.46 -21.50 -1.90
CA TRP A 8 31.23 -20.09 -1.57
C TRP A 8 29.93 -19.52 -2.16
N GLU A 9 29.56 -19.91 -3.38
CA GLU A 9 28.34 -19.44 -4.04
C GLU A 9 27.06 -20.05 -3.47
N LEU A 10 27.09 -21.32 -3.07
CA LEU A 10 25.90 -22.06 -2.67
C LEU A 10 25.13 -21.37 -1.50
N PRO A 11 25.77 -20.89 -0.42
CA PRO A 11 25.08 -20.14 0.64
C PRO A 11 24.45 -18.83 0.15
N LEU A 12 25.11 -18.12 -0.77
CA LEU A 12 24.60 -16.86 -1.34
C LEU A 12 23.35 -17.11 -2.19
N LEU A 13 23.37 -18.16 -3.01
CA LEU A 13 22.23 -18.58 -3.82
C LEU A 13 21.05 -19.03 -2.95
N LEU A 14 21.31 -19.82 -1.91
CA LEU A 14 20.27 -20.24 -0.95
C LEU A 14 19.64 -19.04 -0.25
N GLU A 15 20.42 -18.06 0.17
CA GLU A 15 19.88 -16.85 0.78
C GLU A 15 19.07 -16.02 -0.23
N ARG A 16 19.48 -15.97 -1.51
CA ARG A 16 18.71 -15.31 -2.56
C ARG A 16 17.37 -16.02 -2.81
N ILE A 17 17.34 -17.35 -2.83
CA ILE A 17 16.11 -18.15 -2.95
C ILE A 17 15.18 -17.86 -1.78
N ARG A 18 15.68 -17.94 -0.53
CA ARG A 18 14.87 -17.62 0.67
C ARG A 18 14.28 -16.22 0.63
N ARG A 19 15.02 -15.23 0.14
CA ARG A 19 14.50 -13.87 -0.04
C ARG A 19 13.38 -13.81 -1.08
N LEU A 20 13.47 -14.59 -2.15
CA LEU A 20 12.44 -14.65 -3.18
C LEU A 20 11.19 -15.37 -2.68
N GLU A 21 11.34 -16.48 -1.96
CA GLU A 21 10.24 -17.21 -1.30
C GLU A 21 9.48 -16.29 -0.34
N ARG A 22 10.19 -15.61 0.57
CA ARG A 22 9.56 -14.63 1.49
C ARG A 22 8.83 -13.50 0.75
N ARG A 23 9.35 -13.06 -0.40
CA ARG A 23 8.67 -12.03 -1.22
C ARG A 23 7.40 -12.56 -1.86
N LEU A 24 7.43 -13.82 -2.33
CA LEU A 24 6.28 -14.49 -2.92
C LEU A 24 5.18 -14.73 -1.88
N GLU A 25 5.53 -15.25 -0.70
CA GLU A 25 4.59 -15.47 0.40
C GLU A 25 3.89 -14.17 0.81
N ARG A 26 4.64 -13.08 1.01
CA ARG A 26 4.06 -11.77 1.33
C ARG A 26 3.11 -11.27 0.24
N ARG A 27 3.47 -11.51 -1.03
CA ARG A 27 2.61 -11.17 -2.16
C ARG A 27 1.32 -11.98 -2.13
N GLN A 28 1.39 -13.30 -1.93
CA GLN A 28 0.21 -14.15 -1.85
C GLN A 28 -0.70 -13.75 -0.70
N LEU A 29 -0.14 -13.50 0.49
CA LEU A 29 -0.91 -13.04 1.64
C LEU A 29 -1.59 -11.69 1.38
N ARG A 30 -0.90 -10.75 0.72
CA ARG A 30 -1.49 -9.46 0.34
C ARG A 30 -2.58 -9.62 -0.73
N ASP A 31 -2.33 -10.43 -1.76
CA ASP A 31 -3.26 -10.63 -2.87
C ASP A 31 -4.52 -11.40 -2.40
N ALA A 32 -4.44 -12.14 -1.28
CA ALA A 32 -5.56 -12.77 -0.60
C ALA A 32 -6.31 -11.84 0.38
N GLN A 33 -5.78 -10.66 0.70
CA GLN A 33 -6.45 -9.69 1.56
C GLN A 33 -7.45 -8.87 0.74
N ASP A 34 -8.73 -8.92 1.13
CA ASP A 34 -9.75 -7.99 0.65
C ASP A 34 -10.18 -7.03 1.77
N PRO A 35 -9.65 -5.79 1.79
CA PRO A 35 -10.06 -4.79 2.78
C PRO A 35 -11.54 -4.43 2.72
N PHE A 36 -12.19 -4.55 1.56
CA PHE A 36 -13.62 -4.22 1.40
C PHE A 36 -14.55 -5.32 1.93
N ALA A 37 -14.02 -6.50 2.23
CA ALA A 37 -14.76 -7.55 2.92
C ALA A 37 -14.93 -7.27 4.44
N LEU A 38 -14.22 -6.28 4.98
CA LEU A 38 -14.36 -5.88 6.39
C LEU A 38 -15.75 -5.28 6.66
N PRO A 39 -16.31 -5.48 7.88
CA PRO A 39 -17.48 -4.74 8.33
C PRO A 39 -17.24 -3.23 8.21
N ARG A 40 -18.30 -2.47 7.84
CA ARG A 40 -18.20 -1.03 7.57
C ARG A 40 -17.53 -0.24 8.70
N GLU A 41 -17.87 -0.54 9.94
CA GLU A 41 -17.29 0.13 11.11
C GLU A 41 -15.79 -0.18 11.27
N GLU A 42 -15.36 -1.41 11.01
CA GLU A 42 -13.96 -1.79 11.02
C GLU A 42 -13.19 -1.11 9.88
N PHE A 43 -13.78 -1.07 8.68
CA PHE A 43 -13.21 -0.35 7.55
C PHE A 43 -12.98 1.13 7.88
N ILE A 44 -14.00 1.81 8.42
CA ILE A 44 -13.89 3.22 8.83
C ILE A 44 -12.85 3.38 9.94
N ASN A 45 -12.77 2.43 10.87
CA ASN A 45 -11.75 2.47 11.92
C ASN A 45 -10.32 2.35 11.37
N CYS A 46 -10.10 1.53 10.34
CA CYS A 46 -8.80 1.35 9.70
C CYS A 46 -8.42 2.49 8.75
N PHE A 47 -9.35 2.93 7.90
CA PHE A 47 -9.07 3.83 6.78
C PHE A 47 -9.61 5.26 6.98
N ARG A 48 -10.40 5.53 8.02
CA ARG A 48 -11.07 6.82 8.31
C ARG A 48 -11.91 7.39 7.17
N LEU A 49 -12.21 6.54 6.20
CA LEU A 49 -13.07 6.80 5.07
C LEU A 49 -14.18 5.75 5.10
N THR A 50 -15.34 6.09 4.57
CA THR A 50 -16.33 5.06 4.26
C THR A 50 -15.87 4.26 3.05
N PRO A 51 -16.31 3.00 2.89
CA PRO A 51 -15.98 2.18 1.71
C PRO A 51 -16.28 2.89 0.38
N GLU A 52 -17.37 3.65 0.32
CA GLU A 52 -17.81 4.37 -0.87
C GLU A 52 -16.84 5.52 -1.23
N VAL A 53 -16.39 6.28 -0.22
CA VAL A 53 -15.41 7.35 -0.43
C VAL A 53 -14.05 6.77 -0.82
N ALA A 54 -13.64 5.67 -0.18
CA ALA A 54 -12.40 4.98 -0.54
C ALA A 54 -12.44 4.48 -1.99
N MET A 55 -13.55 3.86 -2.42
CA MET A 55 -13.73 3.41 -3.80
C MET A 55 -13.72 4.58 -4.80
N TYR A 56 -14.40 5.68 -4.47
CA TYR A 56 -14.35 6.90 -5.29
C TYR A 56 -12.93 7.44 -5.44
N VAL A 57 -12.16 7.54 -4.34
CA VAL A 57 -10.76 7.97 -4.39
C VAL A 57 -9.96 7.04 -5.28
N ILE A 58 -10.13 5.72 -5.11
CA ILE A 58 -9.47 4.70 -5.92
C ILE A 58 -9.74 4.93 -7.41
N ASP A 59 -11.00 5.06 -7.80
CA ASP A 59 -11.39 5.19 -9.20
C ASP A 59 -10.86 6.48 -9.83
N VAL A 60 -10.81 7.58 -9.09
CA VAL A 60 -10.28 8.86 -9.58
C VAL A 60 -8.76 8.81 -9.84
N ILE A 61 -8.01 8.14 -8.96
CA ILE A 61 -6.54 8.17 -9.01
C ILE A 61 -5.91 6.95 -9.69
N ARG A 62 -6.66 5.84 -9.87
CA ARG A 62 -6.20 4.60 -10.50
C ARG A 62 -5.50 4.83 -11.84
N ALA A 63 -6.01 5.77 -12.64
CA ALA A 63 -5.43 6.12 -13.95
C ALA A 63 -3.99 6.71 -13.87
N HIS A 64 -3.54 7.19 -12.70
CA HIS A 64 -2.20 7.79 -12.49
C HIS A 64 -1.23 6.81 -11.86
N LEU A 65 -1.77 5.77 -11.23
CA LEU A 65 -0.99 4.71 -10.63
C LEU A 65 -0.73 3.69 -11.73
N TRP A 66 0.39 3.88 -12.43
CA TRP A 66 0.89 2.94 -13.42
C TRP A 66 0.76 1.51 -12.91
N SER A 67 -0.07 0.73 -13.58
CA SER A 67 0.15 -0.71 -13.60
C SER A 67 -0.53 -1.34 -14.80
N GLU A 68 0.28 -2.03 -15.60
CA GLU A 68 -0.10 -3.16 -16.46
C GLU A 68 -0.72 -4.33 -15.66
N ARG A 69 -1.23 -4.11 -14.44
CA ARG A 69 -1.95 -5.13 -13.67
C ARG A 69 -3.40 -5.14 -14.11
N THR A 70 -3.69 -6.12 -14.95
CA THR A 70 -5.00 -6.40 -15.53
C THR A 70 -6.01 -6.92 -14.50
N THR A 71 -5.59 -7.30 -13.29
CA THR A 71 -6.44 -7.98 -12.32
C THR A 71 -6.10 -7.59 -10.88
N GLY A 72 -7.06 -6.95 -10.18
CA GLY A 72 -7.04 -6.72 -8.74
C GLY A 72 -7.25 -5.25 -8.34
N LEU A 73 -7.96 -5.05 -7.22
CA LEU A 73 -7.90 -3.80 -6.45
C LEU A 73 -6.43 -3.43 -6.25
N GLN A 74 -6.05 -2.17 -6.51
CA GLN A 74 -4.68 -1.71 -6.28
C GLN A 74 -4.47 -1.50 -4.77
N PRO A 75 -3.84 -2.46 -4.03
CA PRO A 75 -3.63 -2.28 -2.59
C PRO A 75 -2.76 -1.05 -2.30
N GLU A 76 -2.00 -0.56 -3.29
CA GLU A 76 -1.14 0.62 -3.18
C GLU A 76 -1.88 1.84 -2.61
N ILE A 77 -3.12 2.08 -3.06
CA ILE A 77 -3.95 3.20 -2.63
C ILE A 77 -4.35 3.06 -1.17
N LEU A 78 -4.86 1.88 -0.81
CA LEU A 78 -5.32 1.60 0.55
C LEU A 78 -4.15 1.53 1.55
N ILE A 79 -2.96 1.08 1.12
CA ILE A 79 -1.74 1.12 1.92
C ILE A 79 -1.38 2.57 2.26
N ALA A 80 -1.42 3.48 1.28
CA ALA A 80 -1.12 4.88 1.51
C ALA A 80 -2.19 5.55 2.40
N ILE A 81 -3.47 5.28 2.15
CA ILE A 81 -4.58 5.78 2.99
C ILE A 81 -4.39 5.32 4.44
N GLN A 82 -4.15 4.02 4.66
CA GLN A 82 -3.91 3.49 6.00
C GLN A 82 -2.71 4.15 6.68
N PHE A 83 -1.64 4.47 5.93
CA PHE A 83 -0.50 5.19 6.49
C PHE A 83 -0.88 6.61 6.92
N TYR A 84 -1.61 7.36 6.09
CA TYR A 84 -2.06 8.72 6.45
C TYR A 84 -2.96 8.72 7.69
N THR A 85 -3.70 7.64 7.92
CA THR A 85 -4.63 7.53 9.04
C THR A 85 -3.97 7.04 10.32
N GLN A 86 -2.82 6.37 10.22
CA GLN A 86 -2.15 5.74 11.36
C GLN A 86 -1.56 6.76 12.36
N GLY A 87 -1.02 7.90 11.91
CA GLY A 87 -0.62 9.05 12.75
C GLY A 87 0.07 8.74 14.09
N SER A 88 0.00 9.68 15.04
CA SER A 88 0.54 9.53 16.42
C SER A 88 -0.34 8.64 17.32
N PHE A 89 -1.20 7.80 16.74
CA PHE A 89 -2.15 7.01 17.52
C PHE A 89 -1.49 5.69 17.94
N GLN A 90 -1.63 5.32 19.21
CA GLN A 90 -1.20 4.03 19.78
C GLN A 90 -1.82 2.79 19.09
N ARG A 91 -2.64 2.98 18.05
CA ARG A 91 -3.33 1.94 17.29
C ARG A 91 -2.45 1.17 16.33
N SER A 92 -1.22 1.59 16.06
CA SER A 92 -0.27 0.78 15.28
C SER A 92 -0.03 -0.60 15.93
N VAL A 93 -0.12 -0.68 17.26
CA VAL A 93 0.05 -1.91 18.06
C VAL A 93 -1.23 -2.77 18.10
N GLY A 94 -2.42 -2.16 17.98
CA GLY A 94 -3.72 -2.83 18.04
C GLY A 94 -4.50 -2.82 16.72
N ASN A 95 -3.81 -2.69 15.58
CA ASN A 95 -4.48 -2.49 14.30
C ASN A 95 -5.19 -3.77 13.84
N ILE A 96 -6.50 -3.67 13.60
CA ILE A 96 -7.37 -4.79 13.21
C ILE A 96 -7.02 -5.32 11.82
N PHE A 97 -6.48 -4.46 10.95
CA PHE A 97 -6.08 -4.81 9.59
C PHE A 97 -4.70 -4.24 9.26
N GLN A 98 -3.77 -5.06 8.79
CA GLN A 98 -2.46 -4.62 8.32
C GLN A 98 -2.09 -5.30 7.00
N PHE A 99 -1.65 -4.51 6.02
CA PHE A 99 -1.14 -5.07 4.78
C PHE A 99 0.19 -5.77 4.99
N ASN A 100 0.36 -6.96 4.38
CA ASN A 100 1.64 -7.65 4.41
C ASN A 100 2.63 -7.08 3.38
N VAL A 101 3.17 -5.90 3.69
CA VAL A 101 4.10 -5.17 2.83
C VAL A 101 5.38 -4.77 3.56
N SER A 102 6.47 -4.65 2.80
CA SER A 102 7.74 -4.13 3.34
C SER A 102 7.71 -2.61 3.42
N GLN A 103 8.49 -2.04 4.34
CA GLN A 103 8.61 -0.58 4.49
C GLN A 103 8.98 0.14 3.16
N PRO A 104 9.91 -0.35 2.31
CA PRO A 104 10.20 0.28 1.03
C PRO A 104 9.03 0.22 0.04
N THR A 105 8.16 -0.79 0.17
CA THR A 105 6.93 -0.87 -0.63
C THR A 105 5.92 0.15 -0.16
N THR A 106 5.71 0.27 1.16
CA THR A 106 4.87 1.29 1.77
C THR A 106 5.29 2.70 1.34
N SER A 107 6.60 3.01 1.43
CA SER A 107 7.13 4.31 1.00
C SER A 107 6.82 4.62 -0.47
N ARG A 108 7.04 3.66 -1.39
CA ARG A 108 6.70 3.85 -2.81
C ARG A 108 5.21 4.07 -3.03
N CYS A 109 4.35 3.34 -2.31
CA CYS A 109 2.90 3.54 -2.38
C CYS A 109 2.52 4.96 -1.93
N ILE A 110 3.08 5.42 -0.81
CA ILE A 110 2.84 6.77 -0.30
C ILE A 110 3.22 7.83 -1.33
N HIS A 111 4.41 7.73 -1.95
CA HIS A 111 4.83 8.70 -2.95
C HIS A 111 3.89 8.70 -4.16
N ALA A 112 3.66 7.53 -4.77
CA ALA A 112 2.83 7.42 -5.98
C ALA A 112 1.39 7.89 -5.74
N VAL A 113 0.79 7.53 -4.60
CA VAL A 113 -0.57 7.91 -4.25
C VAL A 113 -0.66 9.39 -3.90
N THR A 114 0.30 9.94 -3.16
CA THR A 114 0.38 11.38 -2.86
C THR A 114 0.41 12.20 -4.16
N ASP A 115 1.28 11.80 -5.10
CA ASP A 115 1.41 12.49 -6.38
C ASP A 115 0.10 12.43 -7.18
N ALA A 116 -0.54 11.25 -7.22
CA ALA A 116 -1.82 11.08 -7.90
C ALA A 116 -2.95 11.92 -7.28
N ILE A 117 -3.02 11.97 -5.95
CA ILE A 117 -3.97 12.82 -5.21
C ILE A 117 -3.72 14.30 -5.53
N ASN A 118 -2.46 14.73 -5.52
CA ASN A 118 -2.09 16.11 -5.84
C ASN A 118 -2.52 16.51 -7.25
N LEU A 119 -2.33 15.62 -8.22
CA LEU A 119 -2.68 15.87 -9.62
C LEU A 119 -4.20 15.87 -9.87
N ARG A 120 -4.97 15.01 -9.19
CA ARG A 120 -6.38 14.76 -9.54
C ARG A 120 -7.41 15.30 -8.56
N LEU A 121 -7.08 15.40 -7.28
CA LEU A 121 -8.04 15.72 -6.23
C LEU A 121 -7.80 17.08 -5.58
N LEU A 122 -6.54 17.52 -5.48
CA LEU A 122 -6.17 18.72 -4.72
C LEU A 122 -6.94 19.96 -5.18
N ARG A 123 -6.90 20.30 -6.48
CA ARG A 123 -7.59 21.49 -7.01
C ARG A 123 -9.12 21.41 -6.93
N ARG A 124 -9.67 20.20 -6.86
CA ARG A 124 -11.12 19.96 -6.80
C ARG A 124 -11.63 20.23 -5.38
N TRP A 125 -10.93 19.72 -4.37
CA TRP A 125 -11.42 19.70 -2.99
C TRP A 125 -10.75 20.73 -2.09
N ILE A 126 -9.51 21.14 -2.36
CA ILE A 126 -8.81 22.17 -1.60
C ILE A 126 -9.02 23.52 -2.31
N LYS A 127 -9.80 24.39 -1.67
CA LYS A 127 -10.01 25.78 -2.06
C LYS A 127 -9.46 26.68 -0.96
N PHE A 128 -8.48 27.50 -1.30
CA PHE A 128 -7.95 28.49 -0.36
C PHE A 128 -8.86 29.73 -0.37
N PRO A 129 -9.13 30.34 0.79
CA PRO A 129 -9.84 31.61 0.84
C PRO A 129 -9.01 32.67 0.11
N MET A 130 -9.63 33.38 -0.83
CA MET A 130 -8.98 34.40 -1.67
C MET A 130 -9.23 35.83 -1.18
N THR A 131 -9.93 35.98 -0.05
CA THR A 131 -10.26 37.27 0.56
C THR A 131 -9.92 37.20 2.04
N GLU A 132 -9.23 38.23 2.54
CA GLU A 132 -9.04 38.45 3.97
C GLU A 132 -10.41 38.62 4.65
N VAL A 133 -10.62 37.92 5.77
CA VAL A 133 -11.80 38.05 6.63
C VAL A 133 -11.61 39.23 7.57
#